data_AF-A0A074LLF1-F1
#
_entry.id   AF-A0A074LLF1-F1
#
_cell.length_a   1.000
_cell.length_b   1.000
_cell.length_c   1.000
_cell.angle_alpha   90.00
_cell.angle_beta   90.00
_cell.angle_gamma   90.00
#
_symmetry.space_group_name_H-M   'P 1'
#
loop_
_entity.id
_entity.type
_entity.pdbx_description
1 polymer ?
#
loop_
_entity_poly.entity_id
_entity_poly.type
_entity_poly.pdbx_seq_one_letter_code
_entity_poly.pdbx_strand_id
1 'polypeptide(L)'
;MKQPTSVHAFLKTQAGQQLLLLLLEQSVSNAVHHINPVEREIITREYGDDLAVDQDLELLLDHLSLVRVVSSLNRHAEESLINYWGSDDGEVFLADSRRYTADALRIAPDSHPEQGRAYKNLAYLLLTRNKVSSACQYIQKALTIFQQNRLAEQIEELLEMLSTRTEDECKLTQENVAAVLQKLEVELS
;
A
#
# COMPACT_ATOMS: atom_id res chain seq x y z
N MET A 1 -24.21 -17.13 -26.96
CA MET A 1 -23.50 -16.03 -26.25
C MET A 1 -22.03 -16.11 -26.61
N LYS A 2 -21.38 -14.97 -26.94
CA LYS A 2 -19.92 -14.94 -27.13
C LYS A 2 -19.24 -15.08 -25.78
N GLN A 3 -18.29 -16.01 -25.65
CA GLN A 3 -17.48 -16.12 -24.44
C GLN A 3 -16.56 -14.88 -24.32
N PRO A 4 -16.35 -14.36 -23.10
CA PRO A 4 -15.45 -13.24 -22.88
C PRO A 4 -14.02 -13.62 -23.21
N THR A 5 -13.31 -12.75 -23.92
CA THR A 5 -11.96 -13.01 -24.46
C THR A 5 -10.84 -12.67 -23.47
N SER A 6 -11.16 -12.13 -22.30
CA SER A 6 -10.20 -11.82 -21.24
C SER A 6 -10.87 -11.82 -19.88
N VAL A 7 -10.08 -11.96 -18.81
CA VAL A 7 -10.55 -11.86 -17.41
C VAL A 7 -11.21 -10.51 -17.17
N HIS A 8 -10.64 -9.41 -17.69
CA HIS A 8 -11.25 -8.08 -17.59
C HIS A 8 -12.62 -8.00 -18.28
N ALA A 9 -12.76 -8.61 -19.47
CA ALA A 9 -14.04 -8.67 -20.16
C ALA A 9 -15.06 -9.55 -19.42
N PHE A 10 -14.60 -10.63 -18.78
CA PHE A 10 -15.43 -11.51 -17.97
C PHE A 10 -15.92 -10.84 -16.68
N LEU A 11 -15.03 -10.13 -15.96
CA LEU A 11 -15.36 -9.40 -14.73
C LEU A 11 -16.33 -8.22 -14.96
N LYS A 12 -16.54 -7.79 -16.20
CA LYS A 12 -17.59 -6.82 -16.57
C LYS A 12 -18.97 -7.44 -16.79
N THR A 13 -19.06 -8.77 -16.79
CA THR A 13 -20.34 -9.49 -16.89
C THR A 13 -20.88 -9.77 -15.49
N GLN A 14 -22.21 -9.88 -15.37
CA GLN A 14 -22.86 -10.20 -14.09
C GLN A 14 -22.34 -11.51 -13.48
N ALA A 15 -22.11 -12.54 -14.31
CA ALA A 15 -21.57 -13.82 -13.86
C ALA A 15 -20.11 -13.71 -13.38
N GLY A 16 -19.29 -12.88 -14.02
CA GLY A 16 -17.92 -12.64 -13.57
C GLY A 16 -17.84 -11.82 -12.27
N GLN A 17 -18.75 -10.86 -12.09
CA GLN A 17 -18.89 -10.11 -10.84
C GLN A 17 -19.32 -11.03 -9.68
N GLN A 18 -20.31 -11.90 -9.92
CA GLN A 18 -20.75 -12.88 -8.92
C GLN A 18 -19.65 -13.89 -8.55
N LEU A 19 -18.89 -14.38 -9.54
CA LEU A 19 -17.78 -15.28 -9.27
C LEU A 19 -16.67 -14.59 -8.48
N LEU A 20 -16.36 -13.32 -8.80
CA LEU A 20 -15.39 -12.54 -8.03
C LEU A 20 -15.86 -12.36 -6.58
N LEU A 21 -17.15 -12.06 -6.36
CA LEU A 21 -17.72 -11.96 -5.02
C LEU A 21 -17.56 -13.26 -4.23
N LEU A 22 -17.94 -14.40 -4.83
CA LEU A 22 -17.79 -15.73 -4.21
C LEU A 22 -16.34 -16.07 -3.87
N LEU A 23 -15.39 -15.71 -4.73
CA LEU A 23 -13.97 -15.95 -4.48
C LEU A 23 -13.45 -15.06 -3.35
N LEU A 24 -13.91 -13.81 -3.26
CA LEU A 24 -13.60 -12.90 -2.16
C LEU A 24 -14.22 -13.41 -0.86
N GLU A 25 -15.50 -13.78 -0.84
CA GLU A 25 -16.17 -14.38 0.32
C GLU A 25 -15.44 -15.63 0.82
N GLN A 26 -15.01 -16.51 -0.07
CA GLN A 26 -14.31 -17.73 0.32
C GLN A 26 -12.89 -17.46 0.84
N SER A 27 -12.18 -16.49 0.27
CA SER A 27 -10.85 -16.11 0.74
C SER A 27 -10.90 -15.34 2.06
N VAL A 28 -11.92 -14.49 2.26
CA VAL A 28 -12.23 -13.83 3.53
C VAL A 28 -12.63 -14.88 4.58
N SER A 29 -13.55 -15.80 4.27
CA SER A 29 -13.96 -16.89 5.16
C SER A 29 -12.77 -17.75 5.60
N ASN A 30 -11.88 -18.12 4.67
CA ASN A 30 -10.65 -18.81 4.99
C ASN A 30 -9.73 -17.98 5.89
N ALA A 31 -9.57 -16.69 5.63
CA ALA A 31 -8.77 -15.79 6.47
C ALA A 31 -9.35 -15.65 7.88
N VAL A 32 -10.68 -15.59 8.01
CA VAL A 32 -11.41 -15.56 9.29
C VAL A 32 -11.23 -16.88 10.04
N HIS A 33 -11.17 -18.02 9.34
CA HIS A 33 -10.87 -19.31 9.96
C HIS A 33 -9.45 -19.42 10.54
N HIS A 34 -8.56 -18.48 10.21
CA HIS A 34 -7.21 -18.39 10.77
C HIS A 34 -7.11 -17.41 11.95
N ILE A 35 -8.20 -16.74 12.33
CA ILE A 35 -8.28 -15.98 13.59
C ILE A 35 -8.30 -16.99 14.73
N ASN A 36 -7.52 -16.73 15.78
CA ASN A 36 -7.41 -17.63 16.92
C ASN A 36 -8.82 -17.91 17.49
N PRO A 37 -9.19 -19.19 17.73
CA PRO A 37 -10.50 -19.54 18.28
C PRO A 37 -10.87 -18.77 19.56
N VAL A 38 -9.87 -18.44 20.39
CA VAL A 38 -10.04 -17.64 21.61
C VAL A 38 -10.44 -16.19 21.30
N GLU A 39 -9.82 -15.58 20.30
CA GLU A 39 -10.14 -14.21 19.87
C GLU A 39 -11.54 -14.16 19.26
N ARG A 40 -11.93 -15.20 18.51
CA ARG A 40 -13.28 -15.32 17.95
C ARG A 40 -14.34 -15.37 19.04
N GLU A 41 -14.10 -16.16 20.09
CA GLU A 41 -15.03 -16.31 21.21
C GLU A 41 -15.15 -15.02 22.04
N ILE A 42 -14.05 -14.27 22.22
CA ILE A 42 -14.05 -12.97 22.90
C ILE A 42 -14.85 -11.94 22.08
N ILE A 43 -14.62 -11.87 20.76
CA ILE A 43 -15.33 -10.94 19.88
C ILE A 43 -16.84 -11.25 19.86
N THR A 44 -17.22 -12.52 19.72
CA THR A 44 -18.64 -12.91 19.74
C THR A 44 -19.30 -12.66 21.10
N ARG A 45 -18.57 -12.84 22.22
CA ARG A 45 -19.12 -12.62 23.57
C ARG A 45 -19.30 -11.14 23.89
N GLU A 46 -18.37 -10.29 23.47
CA GLU A 46 -18.43 -8.86 23.78
C GLU A 46 -19.34 -8.07 22.83
N TYR A 47 -19.56 -8.58 21.61
CA TYR A 47 -20.21 -7.78 20.56
C TYR A 47 -21.31 -8.52 19.77
N GLY A 48 -21.61 -9.79 20.08
CA GLY A 48 -22.44 -10.68 19.23
C GLY A 48 -23.95 -10.41 19.17
N ASP A 49 -24.48 -9.47 19.94
CA ASP A 49 -25.92 -9.13 19.94
C ASP A 49 -26.23 -7.77 19.28
N ASP A 50 -25.24 -7.08 18.73
CA ASP A 50 -25.41 -5.77 18.13
C ASP A 50 -25.31 -5.86 16.60
N LEU A 51 -26.44 -5.69 15.89
CA LEU A 51 -26.51 -5.75 14.42
C LEU A 51 -25.62 -4.71 13.72
N ALA A 52 -25.14 -3.69 14.44
CA ALA A 52 -24.13 -2.76 13.95
C ALA A 52 -22.72 -3.39 13.90
N VAL A 53 -22.42 -4.33 14.80
CA VAL A 53 -21.10 -4.98 14.91
C VAL A 53 -20.84 -5.93 13.75
N ASP A 54 -21.84 -6.67 13.26
CA ASP A 54 -21.62 -7.57 12.12
C ASP A 54 -21.21 -6.80 10.85
N GLN A 55 -21.80 -5.61 10.62
CA GLN A 55 -21.40 -4.73 9.52
C GLN A 55 -20.02 -4.11 9.76
N ASP A 56 -19.72 -3.71 11.00
CA ASP A 56 -18.40 -3.18 11.36
C ASP A 56 -17.31 -4.26 11.27
N LEU A 57 -17.63 -5.51 11.61
CA LEU A 57 -16.73 -6.65 11.53
C LEU A 57 -16.48 -7.05 10.06
N GLU A 58 -17.51 -7.08 9.22
CA GLU A 58 -17.35 -7.29 7.77
C GLU A 58 -16.53 -6.15 7.14
N LEU A 59 -16.81 -4.89 7.48
CA LEU A 59 -16.04 -3.73 7.01
C LEU A 59 -14.58 -3.79 7.48
N LEU A 60 -14.34 -4.28 8.69
CA LEU A 60 -13.02 -4.43 9.28
C LEU A 60 -12.27 -5.62 8.68
N LEU A 61 -12.95 -6.72 8.35
CA LEU A 61 -12.41 -7.86 7.62
C LEU A 61 -12.11 -7.53 6.16
N ASP A 62 -12.95 -6.73 5.52
CA ASP A 62 -12.74 -6.19 4.17
C ASP A 62 -11.55 -5.24 4.14
N HIS A 63 -11.46 -4.33 5.12
CA HIS A 63 -10.30 -3.46 5.28
C HIS A 63 -9.02 -4.25 5.56
N LEU A 64 -9.05 -5.22 6.47
CA LEU A 64 -7.89 -6.07 6.76
C LEU A 64 -7.46 -6.89 5.54
N SER A 65 -8.42 -7.35 4.74
CA SER A 65 -8.15 -8.09 3.50
C SER A 65 -7.52 -7.18 2.45
N LEU A 66 -8.05 -5.96 2.26
CA LEU A 66 -7.48 -4.96 1.37
C LEU A 66 -6.08 -4.52 1.79
N VAL A 67 -5.86 -4.23 3.08
CA VAL A 67 -4.54 -3.86 3.61
C VAL A 67 -3.51 -4.96 3.36
N ARG A 68 -3.88 -6.23 3.56
CA ARG A 68 -2.99 -7.37 3.26
C ARG A 68 -2.62 -7.44 1.78
N VAL A 69 -3.59 -7.24 0.89
CA VAL A 69 -3.33 -7.21 -0.57
C VAL A 69 -2.40 -6.06 -0.93
N VAL A 70 -2.67 -4.84 -0.43
CA VAL A 70 -1.85 -3.66 -0.70
C VAL A 70 -0.42 -3.87 -0.18
N SER A 71 -0.27 -4.41 1.03
CA SER A 71 1.04 -4.72 1.61
C SER A 71 1.82 -5.74 0.77
N SER A 72 1.14 -6.77 0.24
CA SER A 72 1.74 -7.73 -0.69
C SER A 72 2.18 -7.07 -1.99
N LEU A 73 1.35 -6.18 -2.56
CA LEU A 73 1.69 -5.43 -3.77
C LEU A 73 2.90 -4.52 -3.54
N ASN A 74 2.95 -3.79 -2.42
CA ASN A 74 4.09 -2.96 -2.06
C ASN A 74 5.37 -3.78 -1.93
N ARG A 75 5.31 -4.95 -1.27
CA ARG A 75 6.46 -5.86 -1.18
C ARG A 75 6.95 -6.30 -2.56
N HIS A 76 6.06 -6.73 -3.44
CA HIS A 76 6.46 -7.13 -4.80
C HIS A 76 6.99 -5.97 -5.63
N ALA A 77 6.49 -4.75 -5.43
CA ALA A 77 7.03 -3.55 -6.07
C ALA A 77 8.46 -3.26 -5.62
N GLU A 78 8.74 -3.39 -4.32
CA GLU A 78 10.06 -3.22 -3.70
C GLU A 78 11.04 -4.31 -4.17
N GLU A 79 10.64 -5.58 -4.12
CA GLU A 79 11.42 -6.72 -4.65
C GLU A 79 11.78 -6.52 -6.12
N SER A 80 10.83 -6.03 -6.93
CA SER A 80 11.07 -5.73 -8.34
C SER A 80 12.05 -4.57 -8.54
N LEU A 81 12.03 -3.54 -7.68
CA LEU A 81 13.04 -2.46 -7.73
C LEU A 81 14.43 -2.96 -7.36
N ILE A 82 14.53 -3.81 -6.33
CA ILE A 82 15.80 -4.43 -5.93
C ILE A 82 16.37 -5.26 -7.10
N ASN A 83 15.54 -6.08 -7.74
CA ASN A 83 15.95 -6.88 -8.90
C ASN A 83 16.33 -6.01 -10.12
N TYR A 84 15.65 -4.89 -10.33
CA TYR A 84 16.02 -3.91 -11.36
C TYR A 84 17.43 -3.36 -11.14
N TRP A 85 17.76 -2.93 -9.92
CA TRP A 85 19.09 -2.38 -9.61
C TRP A 85 20.21 -3.44 -9.61
N GLY A 86 19.86 -4.72 -9.39
CA GLY A 86 20.80 -5.84 -9.42
C GLY A 86 20.99 -6.49 -10.80
N SER A 87 20.38 -5.98 -11.87
CA SER A 87 20.37 -6.60 -13.19
C SER A 87 20.86 -5.66 -14.30
N ASP A 88 21.61 -6.20 -15.27
CA ASP A 88 22.05 -5.48 -16.47
C ASP A 88 20.91 -5.27 -17.50
N ASP A 89 19.83 -6.06 -17.44
CA ASP A 89 18.63 -5.96 -18.31
C ASP A 89 17.36 -5.97 -17.46
N GLY A 90 17.21 -4.91 -16.65
CA GLY A 90 16.17 -4.81 -15.62
C GLY A 90 14.82 -4.28 -16.09
N GLU A 91 14.60 -4.04 -17.39
CA GLU A 91 13.37 -3.36 -17.88
C GLU A 91 12.09 -4.11 -17.51
N VAL A 92 12.14 -5.45 -17.46
CA VAL A 92 11.01 -6.29 -17.03
C VAL A 92 10.69 -6.04 -15.55
N PHE A 93 11.70 -6.01 -14.68
CA PHE A 93 11.51 -5.75 -13.25
C PHE A 93 11.00 -4.32 -13.00
N LEU A 94 11.49 -3.35 -13.78
CA LEU A 94 10.98 -1.98 -13.70
C LEU A 94 9.52 -1.89 -14.17
N ALA A 95 9.11 -2.71 -15.15
CA ALA A 95 7.71 -2.81 -15.58
C ALA A 95 6.81 -3.46 -14.52
N ASP A 96 7.27 -4.55 -13.90
CA ASP A 96 6.54 -5.23 -12.83
C ASP A 96 6.37 -4.32 -11.61
N SER A 97 7.43 -3.62 -11.18
CA SER A 97 7.35 -2.65 -10.10
C SER A 97 6.29 -1.57 -10.37
N ARG A 98 6.29 -1.00 -11.59
CA ARG A 98 5.26 -0.02 -11.99
C ARG A 98 3.84 -0.57 -11.89
N ARG A 99 3.63 -1.82 -12.31
CA ARG A 99 2.31 -2.48 -12.24
C ARG A 99 1.87 -2.62 -10.79
N TYR A 100 2.72 -3.20 -9.93
CA TYR A 100 2.39 -3.42 -8.52
C TYR A 100 2.14 -2.11 -7.77
N THR A 101 2.96 -1.07 -8.01
CA THR A 101 2.75 0.25 -7.41
C THR A 101 1.44 0.89 -7.87
N ALA A 102 1.10 0.80 -9.16
CA ALA A 102 -0.15 1.34 -9.68
C ALA A 102 -1.37 0.63 -9.08
N ASP A 103 -1.32 -0.70 -8.96
CA ASP A 103 -2.38 -1.46 -8.30
C ASP A 103 -2.49 -1.12 -6.83
N ALA A 104 -1.37 -1.04 -6.10
CA ALA A 104 -1.36 -0.65 -4.68
C ALA A 104 -2.01 0.72 -4.47
N LEU A 105 -1.64 1.74 -5.25
CA LEU A 105 -2.23 3.09 -5.16
C LEU A 105 -3.73 3.11 -5.46
N ARG A 106 -4.21 2.22 -6.34
CA ARG A 106 -5.62 2.16 -6.75
C ARG A 106 -6.52 1.62 -5.64
N ILE A 107 -6.01 0.72 -4.79
CA ILE A 107 -6.83 0.01 -3.79
C ILE A 107 -6.40 0.28 -2.35
N ALA A 108 -5.32 1.03 -2.13
CA ALA A 108 -4.87 1.39 -0.79
C ALA A 108 -5.94 2.23 -0.09
N PRO A 109 -6.36 1.87 1.15
CA PRO A 109 -7.23 2.72 1.93
C PRO A 109 -6.62 4.09 2.17
N ASP A 110 -7.46 5.13 2.17
CA ASP A 110 -7.01 6.51 2.32
C ASP A 110 -6.32 6.74 3.67
N SER A 111 -5.19 7.45 3.63
CA SER A 111 -4.34 7.77 4.80
C SER A 111 -3.77 6.56 5.55
N HIS A 112 -3.97 5.32 5.06
CA HIS A 112 -3.35 4.15 5.63
C HIS A 112 -1.84 4.12 5.31
N PRO A 113 -0.96 3.66 6.22
CA PRO A 113 0.49 3.57 5.99
C PRO A 113 0.90 2.90 4.67
N GLU A 114 0.17 1.88 4.24
CA GLU A 114 0.43 1.19 2.96
C GLU A 114 0.19 2.08 1.73
N GLN A 115 -0.68 3.09 1.81
CA GLN A 115 -0.82 4.12 0.77
C GLN A 115 0.45 4.99 0.72
N GLY A 116 1.02 5.33 1.89
CA GLY A 116 2.30 6.03 2.01
C GLY A 116 3.45 5.23 1.39
N ARG A 117 3.53 3.93 1.67
CA ARG A 117 4.50 3.02 1.04
C ARG A 117 4.34 2.97 -0.49
N ALA A 118 3.11 2.96 -0.99
CA ALA A 118 2.86 2.97 -2.42
C ALA A 118 3.31 4.29 -3.09
N TYR A 119 3.10 5.44 -2.43
CA TYR A 119 3.65 6.73 -2.89
C TYR A 119 5.18 6.76 -2.88
N LYS A 120 5.83 6.19 -1.85
CA LYS A 120 7.29 6.03 -1.78
C LYS A 120 7.81 5.21 -2.98
N ASN A 121 7.18 4.08 -3.27
CA ASN A 121 7.54 3.22 -4.40
C ASN A 121 7.37 3.94 -5.75
N LEU A 122 6.29 4.74 -5.90
CA LEU A 122 6.11 5.58 -7.08
C LEU A 122 7.21 6.63 -7.22
N ALA A 123 7.63 7.26 -6.11
CA ALA A 123 8.72 8.22 -6.14
C ALA A 123 10.03 7.57 -6.61
N TYR A 124 10.37 6.37 -6.13
CA TYR A 124 11.52 5.62 -6.64
C TYR A 124 11.44 5.40 -8.16
N LEU A 125 10.29 4.95 -8.66
CA LEU A 125 10.05 4.75 -10.09
C LEU A 125 10.16 6.03 -10.93
N LEU A 126 9.87 7.18 -10.34
CA LEU A 126 10.03 8.48 -10.99
C LEU A 126 11.50 8.92 -10.99
N LEU A 127 12.23 8.67 -9.90
CA LEU A 127 13.67 8.93 -9.83
C LEU A 127 14.45 8.11 -10.85
N THR A 128 14.13 6.83 -11.04
CA THR A 128 14.78 5.99 -12.08
C THR A 128 14.54 6.50 -13.50
N ARG A 129 13.48 7.28 -13.71
CA ARG A 129 13.13 7.93 -14.99
C ARG A 129 13.56 9.39 -15.07
N ASN A 130 14.39 9.86 -14.13
CA ASN A 130 14.83 11.24 -14.01
C ASN A 130 13.68 12.26 -13.95
N LYS A 131 12.54 11.88 -13.36
CA LYS A 131 11.37 12.74 -13.13
C LYS A 131 11.40 13.29 -11.71
N VAL A 132 12.47 14.03 -11.41
CA VAL A 132 12.85 14.44 -10.05
C VAL A 132 11.77 15.30 -9.37
N SER A 133 11.29 16.37 -10.03
CA SER A 133 10.27 17.25 -9.43
C SER A 133 8.97 16.49 -9.10
N SER A 134 8.55 15.52 -9.93
CA SER A 134 7.40 14.67 -9.64
C SER A 134 7.68 13.70 -8.49
N ALA A 135 8.87 13.11 -8.43
CA ALA A 135 9.25 12.23 -7.32
C ALA A 135 9.16 12.95 -5.97
N CYS A 136 9.71 14.15 -5.87
CA CYS A 136 9.71 14.93 -4.63
C CYS A 136 8.29 15.35 -4.19
N GLN A 137 7.35 15.58 -5.12
CA GLN A 137 5.93 15.73 -4.79
C GLN A 137 5.30 14.47 -4.18
N TYR A 138 5.64 13.28 -4.69
CA TYR A 138 5.12 12.02 -4.15
C TYR A 138 5.80 11.63 -2.83
N ILE A 139 7.07 12.00 -2.62
CA ILE A 139 7.73 11.89 -1.31
C ILE A 139 7.00 12.74 -0.27
N GLN A 140 6.61 13.97 -0.63
CA GLN A 140 5.84 14.83 0.27
C GLN A 140 4.48 14.21 0.64
N LYS A 141 3.81 13.51 -0.30
CA LYS A 141 2.57 12.77 0.00
C LYS A 141 2.79 11.60 0.94
N ALA A 142 3.86 10.83 0.73
CA ALA A 142 4.24 9.74 1.64
C ALA A 142 4.55 10.28 3.04
N LEU A 143 5.32 11.38 3.14
CA LEU A 143 5.66 12.06 4.38
C LEU A 143 4.40 12.45 5.18
N THR A 144 3.40 13.05 4.52
CA THR A 144 2.15 13.43 5.21
C THR A 144 1.47 12.22 5.87
N ILE A 145 1.40 11.08 5.18
CA ILE A 145 0.78 9.86 5.72
C ILE A 145 1.63 9.28 6.85
N PHE A 146 2.95 9.18 6.67
CA PHE A 146 3.84 8.62 7.70
C PHE A 146 3.88 9.49 8.95
N GLN A 147 3.85 10.82 8.80
CA GLN A 147 3.76 11.76 9.92
C GLN A 147 2.44 11.59 10.68
N GLN A 148 1.30 11.51 9.98
CA GLN A 148 -0.02 11.30 10.61
C GLN A 148 -0.06 10.00 11.43
N ASN A 149 0.63 8.97 10.96
CA ASN A 149 0.70 7.66 11.60
C ASN A 149 1.93 7.50 12.53
N ARG A 150 2.74 8.55 12.73
CA ARG A 150 3.93 8.56 13.61
C ARG A 150 4.98 7.48 13.27
N LEU A 151 5.22 7.27 11.98
CA LEU A 151 6.09 6.23 11.44
C LEU A 151 7.51 6.74 11.20
N ALA A 152 8.31 6.84 12.27
CA ALA A 152 9.65 7.46 12.24
C ALA A 152 10.62 6.76 11.27
N GLU A 153 10.71 5.42 11.31
CA GLU A 153 11.56 4.62 10.42
C GLU A 153 11.23 4.90 8.94
N GLN A 154 9.94 4.93 8.60
CA GLN A 154 9.52 5.19 7.23
C GLN A 154 9.80 6.63 6.80
N ILE A 155 9.84 7.60 7.72
CA ILE A 155 10.24 8.99 7.45
C ILE A 155 11.76 9.07 7.23
N GLU A 156 12.56 8.32 8.00
CA GLU A 156 14.00 8.20 7.80
C GLU A 156 14.33 7.64 6.41
N GLU A 157 13.64 6.59 5.97
CA GLU A 157 13.80 6.07 4.60
C GLU A 157 13.53 7.14 3.51
N LEU A 158 12.54 8.03 3.70
CA LEU A 158 12.30 9.14 2.77
C LEU A 158 13.47 10.12 2.74
N LEU A 159 14.15 10.31 3.87
CA LEU A 159 15.32 11.18 3.97
C LEU A 159 16.51 10.56 3.23
N GLU A 160 16.71 9.24 3.37
CA GLU A 160 17.74 8.49 2.64
C GLU A 160 17.55 8.62 1.12
N MET A 161 16.31 8.50 0.62
CA MET A 161 15.98 8.68 -0.80
C MET A 161 16.42 10.04 -1.35
N LEU A 162 16.31 11.08 -0.52
CA LEU A 162 16.62 12.47 -0.86
C LEU A 162 18.09 12.83 -0.65
N SER A 163 18.83 12.07 0.17
CA SER A 163 20.19 12.41 0.62
C SER A 163 21.21 12.66 -0.50
N THR A 164 21.02 12.04 -1.67
CA THR A 164 21.91 12.17 -2.83
C THR A 164 21.41 13.19 -3.87
N ARG A 165 20.31 13.90 -3.58
CA ARG A 165 19.64 14.82 -4.50
C ARG A 165 20.09 16.26 -4.25
N THR A 166 20.28 17.00 -5.34
CA THR A 166 20.85 18.36 -5.29
C THR A 166 19.93 19.40 -5.92
N GLU A 167 18.85 18.94 -6.54
CA GLU A 167 17.80 19.73 -7.14
C GLU A 167 17.02 20.52 -6.08
N ASP A 168 16.70 21.78 -6.38
CA ASP A 168 16.17 22.71 -5.39
C ASP A 168 14.81 22.27 -4.81
N GLU A 169 13.95 21.65 -5.63
CA GLU A 169 12.68 21.11 -5.15
C GLU A 169 12.87 19.97 -4.14
N CYS A 170 13.94 19.18 -4.30
CA CYS A 170 14.23 18.06 -3.43
C CYS A 170 14.98 18.48 -2.16
N LYS A 171 15.76 19.57 -2.20
CA LYS A 171 16.33 20.18 -0.98
C LYS A 171 15.23 20.67 -0.04
N LEU A 172 14.24 21.39 -0.56
CA LEU A 172 13.11 21.84 0.26
C LEU A 172 12.35 20.65 0.87
N THR A 173 12.13 19.59 0.07
CA THR A 173 11.49 18.36 0.55
C THR A 173 12.35 17.68 1.62
N GLN A 174 13.67 17.65 1.45
CA GLN A 174 14.62 17.07 2.40
C GLN A 174 14.64 17.80 3.74
N GLU A 175 14.68 19.14 3.71
CA GLU A 175 14.60 19.97 4.92
C GLU A 175 13.28 19.73 5.68
N ASN A 176 12.16 19.63 4.94
CA ASN A 176 10.86 19.33 5.54
C ASN A 176 10.82 17.94 6.18
N VAL A 177 11.33 16.90 5.49
CA VAL A 177 11.39 15.53 6.02
C VAL A 177 12.25 15.49 7.29
N ALA A 178 13.43 16.11 7.27
CA ALA A 178 14.34 16.16 8.42
C ALA A 178 13.70 16.88 9.62
N ALA A 179 13.03 18.01 9.40
CA ALA A 179 12.35 18.74 10.46
C ALA A 179 11.20 17.93 11.08
N VAL A 180 10.44 17.19 10.27
CA VAL A 180 9.37 16.31 10.76
C VAL A 180 9.95 15.15 11.59
N LEU A 181 11.01 14.49 11.10
CA LEU A 181 11.66 13.39 11.81
C LEU A 181 12.18 13.85 13.18
N GLN A 182 12.94 14.94 13.21
CA GLN A 182 13.48 15.49 14.47
C GLN A 182 12.38 15.80 15.48
N LYS A 183 11.28 16.40 15.02
CA LYS A 183 10.14 16.71 15.89
C LYS A 183 9.53 15.42 16.47
N LEU A 184 9.38 14.40 15.64
CA LEU A 184 8.79 13.13 16.06
C LEU A 184 9.69 12.37 17.05
N GLU A 185 11.01 12.39 16.85
CA GLU A 185 11.98 11.80 17.78
C GLU A 185 11.91 12.45 19.17
N VAL A 186 11.79 13.78 19.24
CA VAL A 186 11.63 14.52 20.50
C VAL A 186 10.30 14.19 21.19
N GLU A 187 9.24 13.92 20.43
CA GLU A 187 7.93 13.54 20.98
C GLU A 187 7.87 12.09 21.48
N LEU A 188 8.79 11.23 21.01
CA LEU A 188 8.87 9.80 21.36
C LEU A 188 9.90 9.49 22.47
N SER A 189 10.79 10.45 22.79
CA SER A 189 11.77 10.39 23.88
C SER A 189 11.20 10.77 25.24
#